data_AF-A0A844NWM6-F1
#
_entry.id   AF-A0A844NWM6-F1
#
_cell.length_a   1.000
_cell.length_b   1.000
_cell.length_c   1.000
_cell.angle_alpha   90.00
_cell.angle_beta   90.00
_cell.angle_gamma   90.00
#
_symmetry.space_group_name_H-M   'P 1'
#
loop_
_entity.id
_entity.type
_entity.pdbx_description
1 polymer ?
#
loop_
_entity_poly.entity_id
_entity_poly.type
_entity_poly.pdbx_seq_one_letter_code
_entity_poly.pdbx_strand_id
1 'polypeptide(L)'
;MTLDELEVWMLEFICGQYHVRPHSTTKQRPDLAWERGIYGTEKRAGAGLPPIIADKQKLYLDFADIEDRTIERYGMRWDNIEYWDEVLRPFLDAGEQRKFVVRRNPYDASRIYFLHPIEGTYCELRCEQITLPNVSV
;
A
#
# COMPACT_ATOMS: atom_id res chain seq x y z
N MET A 1 -13.11 14.26 -20.76
CA MET A 1 -12.24 13.31 -20.06
C MET A 1 -11.60 14.01 -18.87
N THR A 2 -12.28 13.92 -17.74
CA THR A 2 -11.72 14.20 -16.41
C THR A 2 -10.78 13.08 -15.98
N LEU A 3 -10.10 13.23 -14.83
CA LEU A 3 -9.26 12.17 -14.27
C LEU A 3 -10.09 10.93 -13.94
N ASP A 4 -11.25 11.10 -13.31
CA ASP A 4 -12.18 10.02 -12.98
C ASP A 4 -12.68 9.30 -14.24
N GLU A 5 -13.00 10.05 -15.30
CA GLU A 5 -13.39 9.47 -16.59
C GLU A 5 -12.26 8.67 -17.24
N LEU A 6 -11.01 9.13 -17.11
CA LEU A 6 -9.84 8.41 -17.59
C LEU A 6 -9.62 7.11 -16.80
N GLU A 7 -9.78 7.13 -15.48
CA GLU A 7 -9.61 5.96 -14.64
C GLU A 7 -10.59 4.85 -15.02
N VAL A 8 -11.89 5.18 -15.14
CA VAL A 8 -12.92 4.24 -15.58
C VAL A 8 -12.60 3.70 -16.96
N TRP A 9 -12.20 4.57 -17.90
CA TRP A 9 -11.83 4.14 -19.24
C TRP A 9 -10.60 3.22 -19.25
N MET A 10 -9.58 3.52 -18.44
CA MET A 10 -8.37 2.70 -18.32
C MET A 10 -8.68 1.32 -17.75
N LEU A 11 -9.52 1.25 -16.72
CA LEU A 11 -9.96 -0.03 -16.14
C LEU A 11 -10.67 -0.90 -17.18
N GLU A 12 -11.62 -0.32 -17.91
CA GLU A 12 -12.35 -1.02 -18.97
C GLU A 12 -11.40 -1.47 -20.09
N PHE A 13 -10.45 -0.61 -20.49
CA PHE A 13 -9.48 -0.96 -21.50
C PHE A 13 -8.57 -2.11 -21.05
N ILE A 14 -7.99 -2.04 -19.85
CA ILE A 14 -7.04 -3.03 -19.36
C ILE A 14 -7.73 -4.38 -19.13
N CYS A 15 -8.83 -4.37 -18.39
CA CYS A 15 -9.53 -5.59 -17.97
C CYS A 15 -10.43 -6.16 -19.08
N GLY A 16 -11.17 -5.29 -19.79
CA GLY A 16 -12.18 -5.67 -20.76
C GLY A 16 -11.65 -5.85 -22.19
N GLN A 17 -10.50 -5.26 -22.53
CA GLN A 17 -9.98 -5.30 -23.91
C GLN A 17 -8.56 -5.87 -24.00
N TYR A 18 -7.63 -5.37 -23.19
CA TYR A 18 -6.21 -5.71 -23.33
C TYR A 18 -5.89 -7.13 -22.89
N HIS A 19 -6.35 -7.55 -21.70
CA HIS A 19 -6.03 -8.88 -21.17
C HIS A 19 -6.82 -10.03 -21.82
N VAL A 20 -7.92 -9.74 -22.51
CA VAL A 20 -8.81 -10.74 -23.12
C VAL A 20 -8.59 -10.91 -24.62
N ARG A 21 -7.67 -10.16 -25.23
CA ARG A 21 -7.33 -10.25 -26.67
C ARG A 21 -5.96 -10.93 -26.86
N PRO A 22 -5.77 -11.72 -27.94
CA PRO A 22 -4.46 -12.28 -28.24
C PRO A 22 -3.44 -11.19 -28.53
N HIS A 23 -2.29 -11.23 -27.86
CA HIS A 23 -1.21 -10.28 -28.12
C HIS A 23 -0.34 -10.73 -29.29
N SER A 24 0.21 -9.75 -30.01
CA SER A 24 0.99 -9.99 -31.24
C SER A 24 2.24 -10.85 -30.99
N THR A 25 2.92 -10.68 -29.85
CA THR A 25 4.15 -11.40 -29.50
C THR A 25 3.88 -12.80 -28.96
N THR A 26 2.96 -12.94 -28.01
CA THR A 26 2.70 -14.21 -27.32
C THR A 26 1.66 -15.08 -28.04
N LYS A 27 0.92 -14.51 -29.01
CA LYS A 27 -0.19 -15.14 -29.74
C LYS A 27 -1.30 -15.72 -28.85
N GLN A 28 -1.34 -15.30 -27.59
CA GLN A 28 -2.31 -15.75 -26.60
C GLN A 28 -2.84 -14.57 -25.82
N ARG A 29 -4.02 -14.76 -25.21
CA ARG A 29 -4.59 -13.78 -24.31
C ARG A 29 -3.84 -13.84 -22.97
N PRO A 30 -3.44 -12.70 -22.38
CA PRO A 30 -2.79 -12.67 -21.08
C PRO A 30 -3.58 -13.37 -19.96
N ASP A 31 -4.90 -13.22 -19.93
CA ASP A 31 -5.75 -13.86 -18.93
C ASP A 31 -5.69 -15.40 -18.99
N LEU A 32 -5.75 -15.95 -20.20
CA LEU A 32 -5.62 -17.39 -20.45
C LEU A 32 -4.20 -17.88 -20.13
N ALA A 33 -3.19 -17.08 -20.42
CA ALA A 33 -1.80 -17.41 -20.07
C ALA A 33 -1.61 -17.50 -18.56
N TRP A 34 -2.20 -16.55 -17.82
CA TRP A 34 -2.21 -16.55 -16.36
C TRP A 34 -2.94 -17.78 -15.80
N GLU A 35 -4.16 -18.05 -16.27
CA GLU A 35 -4.97 -19.20 -15.84
C GLU A 35 -4.21 -20.52 -16.02
N ARG A 36 -3.61 -20.73 -17.19
CA ARG A 36 -2.77 -21.91 -17.48
C ARG A 36 -1.51 -21.97 -16.63
N GLY A 37 -0.94 -20.82 -16.29
CA GLY A 37 0.22 -20.73 -15.38
C GLY A 37 -0.13 -21.18 -13.97
N ILE A 38 -1.29 -20.77 -13.45
CA ILE A 38 -1.76 -21.08 -12.09
C ILE A 38 -2.28 -22.51 -11.98
N TYR A 39 -3.23 -22.89 -12.85
CA TYR A 39 -3.93 -24.18 -12.74
C TYR A 39 -3.29 -25.30 -13.58
N GLY A 40 -2.40 -24.94 -14.50
CA GLY A 40 -1.75 -25.88 -15.38
C GLY A 40 -2.56 -26.17 -16.64
N THR A 41 -2.10 -27.18 -17.36
CA THR A 41 -2.70 -27.73 -18.58
C THR A 41 -2.56 -29.24 -18.55
N GLU A 42 -3.20 -29.93 -19.48
CA GLU A 42 -3.01 -31.39 -19.67
C GLU A 42 -1.54 -31.81 -19.81
N LYS A 43 -0.67 -30.90 -20.30
CA LYS A 43 0.73 -31.18 -20.59
C LYS A 43 1.71 -30.63 -19.56
N ARG A 44 1.27 -29.75 -18.66
CA ARG A 44 2.15 -29.03 -17.72
C ARG A 44 1.41 -28.72 -16.43
N ALA A 45 1.98 -29.13 -15.30
CA ALA A 45 1.46 -28.76 -13.99
C ALA A 45 1.48 -27.23 -13.78
N GLY A 46 0.44 -26.72 -13.12
CA GLY A 46 0.36 -25.31 -12.73
C GLY A 46 1.29 -24.99 -11.57
N ALA A 47 1.58 -23.70 -11.38
CA ALA A 47 2.32 -23.20 -10.22
C ALA A 47 1.51 -23.28 -8.91
N GLY A 48 0.19 -23.42 -9.01
CA GLY A 48 -0.72 -23.31 -7.87
C GLY A 48 -1.10 -21.86 -7.58
N LEU A 49 -2.15 -21.69 -6.76
CA LEU A 49 -2.56 -20.36 -6.30
C LEU A 49 -1.47 -19.75 -5.40
N PRO A 50 -1.15 -18.46 -5.56
CA PRO A 50 -0.26 -17.78 -4.62
C PRO A 50 -0.88 -17.81 -3.21
N PRO A 51 -0.05 -17.79 -2.16
CA PRO A 51 -0.54 -17.77 -0.79
C PRO A 51 -1.43 -16.55 -0.57
N ILE A 52 -2.57 -16.76 0.11
CA ILE A 52 -3.44 -15.65 0.51
C ILE A 52 -2.71 -14.87 1.60
N ILE A 53 -2.47 -13.59 1.34
CA ILE A 53 -1.84 -12.71 2.30
C ILE A 53 -2.89 -12.28 3.32
N ALA A 54 -2.74 -12.75 4.56
CA ALA A 54 -3.69 -12.51 5.63
C ALA A 54 -3.72 -11.04 6.06
N ASP A 55 -2.55 -10.40 6.15
CA ASP A 55 -2.41 -9.00 6.53
C ASP A 55 -2.25 -8.11 5.29
N LYS A 56 -3.39 -7.69 4.75
CA LYS A 56 -3.45 -6.81 3.57
C LYS A 56 -2.84 -5.43 3.85
N GLN A 57 -2.97 -4.93 5.08
CA GLN A 57 -2.45 -3.63 5.47
C GLN A 57 -0.92 -3.66 5.48
N LYS A 58 -0.32 -4.69 6.07
CA LYS A 58 1.14 -4.86 6.03
C LYS A 58 1.66 -4.97 4.60
N LEU A 59 1.00 -5.77 3.76
CA LEU A 59 1.40 -5.88 2.34
C LEU A 59 1.40 -4.52 1.65
N TYR A 60 0.35 -3.75 1.84
CA TYR A 60 0.25 -2.41 1.28
C TYR A 60 1.39 -1.51 1.79
N LEU A 61 1.63 -1.53 3.10
CA LEU A 61 2.68 -0.73 3.73
C LEU A 61 4.07 -1.13 3.27
N ASP A 62 4.32 -2.41 2.97
CA ASP A 62 5.63 -2.86 2.46
C ASP A 62 6.04 -2.15 1.16
N PHE A 63 5.09 -1.62 0.38
CA PHE A 63 5.32 -0.81 -0.82
C PHE A 63 5.16 0.70 -0.62
N ALA A 64 4.71 1.14 0.56
CA ALA A 64 4.55 2.55 0.89
C ALA A 64 5.90 3.22 1.15
N ASP A 65 5.94 4.55 1.00
CA ASP A 65 7.13 5.35 1.28
C ASP A 65 7.59 5.15 2.72
N ILE A 66 8.89 4.99 2.92
CA ILE A 66 9.51 4.71 4.22
C ILE A 66 10.47 5.83 4.61
N GLU A 67 10.33 6.30 5.84
CA GLU A 67 11.22 7.30 6.42
C GLU A 67 11.51 7.04 7.90
N ASP A 68 12.67 7.52 8.37
CA ASP A 68 13.06 7.50 9.77
C ASP A 68 12.76 8.85 10.42
N ARG A 69 11.79 8.89 11.34
CA ARG A 69 11.32 10.12 12.01
C ARG A 69 11.50 10.05 13.52
N THR A 70 11.74 11.19 14.14
CA THR A 70 11.80 11.34 15.60
C THR A 70 10.39 11.54 16.17
N ILE A 71 10.22 11.19 17.44
CA ILE A 71 9.00 11.48 18.20
C ILE A 71 9.30 12.70 19.08
N GLU A 72 8.51 13.75 18.91
CA GLU A 72 8.56 14.97 19.72
C GLU A 72 7.25 15.17 20.49
N ARG A 73 7.14 16.25 21.27
CA ARG A 73 5.95 16.53 22.11
C ARG A 73 4.64 16.63 21.34
N TYR A 74 4.70 17.01 20.07
CA TYR A 74 3.56 17.06 19.15
C TYR A 74 3.35 15.74 18.38
N GLY A 75 4.15 14.70 18.66
CA GLY A 75 4.14 13.44 17.96
C GLY A 75 5.20 13.34 16.89
N MET A 76 4.80 12.80 15.74
CA MET A 76 5.66 12.69 14.56
C MET A 76 5.25 13.73 13.54
N ARG A 77 6.24 14.32 12.86
CA ARG A 77 5.99 15.28 11.77
C ARG A 77 6.54 14.77 10.44
N TRP A 78 5.70 14.79 9.42
CA TRP A 78 6.05 14.50 8.03
C TRP A 78 5.43 15.56 7.12
N ASP A 79 6.24 16.27 6.33
CA ASP A 79 5.81 17.38 5.45
C ASP A 79 4.97 18.45 6.14
N ASN A 80 5.41 18.86 7.34
CA ASN A 80 4.71 19.82 8.20
C ASN A 80 3.31 19.37 8.69
N ILE A 81 2.96 18.10 8.50
CA ILE A 81 1.75 17.49 9.06
C ILE A 81 2.15 16.77 10.35
N GLU A 82 1.41 17.03 11.43
CA GLU A 82 1.61 16.40 12.72
C GLU A 82 0.65 15.22 12.90
N TYR A 83 1.20 14.12 13.43
CA TYR A 83 0.49 12.87 13.65
C TYR A 83 0.70 12.42 15.09
N TRP A 84 -0.39 12.05 15.74
CA TRP A 84 -0.39 11.66 17.14
C TRP A 84 -1.27 10.44 17.38
N ASP A 85 -0.84 9.59 18.31
CA ASP A 85 -1.63 8.54 18.93
C ASP A 85 -0.99 8.21 20.30
N GLU A 86 -1.78 7.65 21.22
CA GLU A 86 -1.29 7.27 22.55
C GLU A 86 -0.16 6.25 22.52
N VAL A 87 -0.06 5.44 21.47
CA VAL A 87 1.04 4.46 21.27
C VAL A 87 2.43 5.09 21.26
N LEU A 88 2.54 6.40 20.99
CA LEU A 88 3.81 7.12 20.97
C LEU A 88 4.31 7.51 22.37
N ARG A 89 3.41 7.56 23.38
CA ARG A 89 3.76 8.05 24.73
C ARG A 89 4.97 7.35 25.35
N PRO A 90 5.14 6.02 25.27
CA PRO A 90 6.31 5.34 25.85
C PRO A 90 7.64 5.74 25.21
N PHE A 91 7.61 6.35 24.03
CA PHE A 91 8.77 6.67 23.22
C PHE A 91 9.09 8.17 23.16
N LEU A 92 8.29 9.02 23.83
CA LEU A 92 8.46 10.47 23.86
C LEU A 92 9.80 10.90 24.48
N ASP A 93 10.27 10.14 25.46
CA ASP A 93 11.51 10.40 26.21
C ASP A 93 12.68 9.53 25.74
N ALA A 94 12.59 8.91 24.55
CA ALA A 94 13.60 7.96 24.07
C ALA A 94 14.94 8.61 23.64
N GLY A 95 15.17 9.88 23.98
CA GLY A 95 16.34 10.69 23.64
C GLY A 95 16.20 11.39 22.29
N GLU A 96 16.74 12.61 22.18
CA GLU A 96 16.59 13.52 21.02
C GLU A 96 17.10 12.97 19.67
N GLN A 97 17.75 11.80 19.66
CA GLN A 97 18.36 11.20 18.47
C GLN A 97 17.73 9.86 18.06
N ARG A 98 16.75 9.34 18.80
CA ARG A 98 16.13 8.06 18.44
C ARG A 98 15.12 8.28 17.32
N LYS A 99 15.43 7.73 16.15
CA LYS A 99 14.52 7.69 15.01
C LYS A 99 13.77 6.36 14.97
N PHE A 100 12.57 6.41 14.43
CA PHE A 100 11.68 5.28 14.27
C PHE A 100 11.22 5.20 12.83
N VAL A 101 11.01 3.97 12.36
CA VAL A 101 10.53 3.70 11.02
C VAL A 101 9.05 4.07 10.95
N VAL A 102 8.73 4.89 9.96
CA VAL A 102 7.38 5.33 9.66
C VAL A 102 7.11 5.10 8.18
N ARG A 103 5.90 4.67 7.85
CA ARG A 103 5.44 4.55 6.47
C ARG A 103 4.24 5.44 6.19
N ARG A 104 4.11 5.92 4.95
CA ARG A 104 2.98 6.74 4.52
C ARG A 104 2.56 6.40 3.10
N ASN A 105 1.26 6.39 2.86
CA ASN A 105 0.72 6.31 1.51
C ASN A 105 1.06 7.62 0.76
N PRO A 106 1.74 7.59 -0.39
CA PRO A 106 2.03 8.81 -1.16
C PRO A 106 0.76 9.58 -1.60
N TYR A 107 -0.38 8.90 -1.69
CA TYR A 107 -1.67 9.48 -2.11
C TYR A 107 -2.60 9.84 -0.94
N ASP A 108 -2.27 9.43 0.29
CA ASP A 108 -3.08 9.71 1.48
C ASP A 108 -2.19 10.18 2.63
N ALA A 109 -2.18 11.50 2.83
CA ALA A 109 -1.43 12.14 3.90
C ALA A 109 -2.20 12.21 5.24
N SER A 110 -3.44 11.72 5.31
CA SER A 110 -4.25 11.77 6.55
C SER A 110 -3.70 10.86 7.65
N ARG A 111 -2.92 9.84 7.26
CA ARG A 111 -2.43 8.77 8.15
C ARG A 111 -0.97 8.45 7.86
N ILE A 112 -0.25 8.09 8.90
CA ILE A 112 1.05 7.42 8.82
C ILE A 112 1.02 6.14 9.65
N TYR A 113 2.02 5.29 9.45
CA TYR A 113 2.11 3.98 10.09
C TYR A 113 3.46 3.86 10.78
N PHE A 114 3.43 3.97 12.10
CA PHE A 114 4.59 3.82 12.96
C PHE A 114 4.90 2.34 13.19
N LEU A 115 6.14 1.92 12.91
CA LEU A 115 6.58 0.57 13.23
C LEU A 115 6.92 0.48 14.72
N HIS A 116 6.07 -0.22 15.48
CA HIS A 116 6.27 -0.42 16.90
C HIS A 116 7.57 -1.21 17.15
N PRO A 117 8.56 -0.65 17.87
CA PRO A 117 9.92 -1.21 17.94
C PRO A 117 10.03 -2.52 18.73
N ILE A 118 9.06 -2.80 19.61
CA ILE A 118 9.02 -4.02 20.43
C ILE A 118 8.16 -5.11 19.74
N GLU A 119 6.92 -4.80 19.42
CA GLU A 119 5.98 -5.73 18.78
C GLU A 119 6.26 -6.01 17.28
N GLY A 120 6.95 -5.11 16.57
CA GLY A 120 7.22 -5.27 15.14
C GLY A 120 5.97 -5.11 14.25
N THR A 121 4.92 -4.49 14.78
CA THR A 121 3.63 -4.24 14.13
C THR A 121 3.52 -2.77 13.71
N TYR A 122 2.71 -2.48 12.69
CA TYR A 122 2.44 -1.11 12.28
C TYR A 122 1.24 -0.55 13.05
N CYS A 123 1.44 0.55 13.76
CA CYS A 123 0.39 1.32 14.43
C CYS A 123 0.01 2.53 13.56
N GLU A 124 -1.29 2.71 13.31
CA GLU A 124 -1.79 3.86 12.57
C GLU A 124 -1.74 5.11 13.45
N LEU A 125 -1.16 6.20 12.93
CA LEU A 125 -1.22 7.52 13.54
C LEU A 125 -2.01 8.45 12.62
N ARG A 126 -2.95 9.19 13.18
CA ARG A 126 -3.81 10.10 12.42
C ARG A 126 -3.38 11.54 12.58
N CYS A 127 -3.58 12.32 11.54
CA CYS A 127 -3.53 13.76 11.63
C CYS A 127 -4.89 14.30 12.08
N GLU A 128 -4.92 15.18 13.08
CA GLU A 128 -6.16 15.86 13.52
C GLU A 128 -6.58 16.99 12.57
N GLN A 129 -5.62 17.56 11.84
CA GLN A 129 -5.83 18.76 11.00
C GLN A 129 -6.36 18.44 9.60
N ILE A 130 -6.19 17.20 9.12
CA ILE A 130 -6.65 16.78 7.80
C ILE A 130 -8.02 16.11 7.96
N THR A 131 -9.09 16.90 7.89
CA THR A 131 -10.48 16.44 7.81
C THR A 131 -10.93 16.12 6.38
N LEU A 132 -10.03 16.20 5.40
CA LEU A 132 -10.37 15.94 4.00
C LEU A 132 -10.70 14.45 3.80
N PRO A 133 -11.71 14.13 2.98
CA PRO A 133 -12.01 12.76 2.66
C PRO A 133 -10.82 12.17 1.91
N ASN A 134 -10.40 10.97 2.29
CA ASN A 134 -9.50 10.16 1.49
C ASN A 134 -10.04 10.16 0.06
N VAL A 135 -9.17 10.45 -0.91
CA VAL A 135 -9.51 10.23 -2.32
C VAL A 135 -9.91 8.77 -2.40
N SER A 136 -11.20 8.55 -2.60
CA SER A 136 -11.78 7.24 -2.74
C SER A 136 -11.38 6.79 -4.12
N VAL A 137 -10.49 5.79 -4.20
CA VAL A 137 -10.27 5.00 -5.42
C VAL A 137 -11.38 3.98 -5.53
#